data_AF-A0A482UVV8-F1
#
_entry.id   AF-A0A482UVV8-F1
#
_cell.length_a   1.000
_cell.length_b   1.000
_cell.length_c   1.000
_cell.angle_alpha   90.00
_cell.angle_beta   90.00
_cell.angle_gamma   90.00
#
_symmetry.space_group_name_H-M   'P 1'
#
loop_
_entity.id
_entity.type
_entity.pdbx_description
1 polymer ?
#
loop_
_entity_poly.entity_id
_entity_poly.type
_entity_poly.pdbx_seq_one_letter_code
_entity_poly.pdbx_strand_id
1 'polypeptide(L)'
;MLVLMVGFVQAPRPSQGPHKLRESLPLILILRNRLKYALTGKEAKAICIEKNVLVDGKVRTDPNFPAGFMDVVEVSATLTQLT
;
A
#
# COMPACT_ATOMS: atom_id res chain seq x y z
N MET A 1 -4.13 -12.86 -9.65
CA MET A 1 -4.98 -12.51 -10.81
C MET A 1 -5.18 -11.00 -10.79
N LEU A 2 -4.16 -10.17 -11.02
CA LEU A 2 -3.60 -9.84 -12.33
C LEU A 2 -2.27 -9.11 -12.08
N VAL A 3 -1.18 -9.82 -11.80
CA VAL A 3 0.15 -9.19 -11.82
C VAL A 3 0.62 -9.34 -13.26
N LEU A 4 0.48 -8.27 -14.04
CA LEU A 4 0.71 -8.24 -15.48
C LEU A 4 2.06 -8.88 -15.84
N MET A 5 2.00 -9.73 -16.87
CA MET A 5 3.06 -10.61 -17.37
C MET A 5 4.12 -9.86 -18.21
N VAL A 6 4.50 -8.64 -17.82
CA VAL A 6 5.50 -7.83 -18.54
C VAL A 6 6.34 -7.04 -17.54
N GLY A 7 7.57 -7.53 -17.31
CA GLY A 7 8.61 -6.88 -16.52
C GLY A 7 8.76 -7.44 -15.09
N PHE A 8 9.77 -8.28 -14.88
CA PHE A 8 10.31 -8.72 -13.57
C PHE A 8 9.26 -8.85 -12.44
N VAL A 9 8.45 -9.92 -12.48
CA VAL A 9 7.29 -10.12 -11.60
C VAL A 9 7.71 -10.61 -10.21
N GLN A 10 8.17 -9.71 -9.34
CA GLN A 10 8.08 -9.92 -7.89
C GLN A 10 6.83 -9.21 -7.37
N ALA A 11 5.82 -10.00 -6.96
CA ALA A 11 4.69 -9.46 -6.23
C ALA A 11 5.14 -9.16 -4.78
N PRO A 12 4.85 -7.97 -4.23
CA PRO A 12 5.16 -7.66 -2.84
C PRO A 12 4.42 -8.65 -1.95
N ARG A 13 5.17 -9.47 -1.22
CA ARG A 13 4.61 -10.41 -0.25
C ARG A 13 4.17 -9.61 0.98
N PRO A 14 2.92 -9.75 1.45
CA PRO A 14 2.49 -9.12 2.69
C PRO A 14 3.38 -9.56 3.85
N SER A 15 3.69 -8.65 4.76
CA SER A 15 4.38 -8.98 6.01
C SER A 15 3.46 -9.78 6.93
N GLN A 16 4.03 -10.43 7.94
CA GLN A 16 3.22 -11.09 8.97
C GLN A 16 2.43 -10.01 9.73
N GLY A 17 1.13 -10.16 9.78
CA GLY A 17 0.22 -9.20 10.39
C GLY A 17 -1.16 -9.80 10.62
N PRO A 18 -2.17 -8.97 10.92
CA PRO A 18 -3.47 -9.44 11.43
C PRO A 18 -4.26 -10.32 10.45
N HIS A 19 -4.00 -10.21 9.13
CA HIS A 19 -4.79 -10.90 8.10
C HIS A 19 -4.03 -12.05 7.43
N LYS A 20 -4.78 -13.07 7.01
CA LYS A 20 -4.25 -14.21 6.25
C LYS A 20 -3.80 -13.76 4.86
N LEU A 21 -2.72 -14.37 4.35
CA LEU A 21 -2.12 -14.06 3.04
C LEU A 21 -3.10 -14.07 1.85
N ARG A 22 -4.18 -14.85 1.92
CA ARG A 22 -5.21 -14.91 0.86
C ARG A 22 -6.28 -13.83 0.97
N GLU A 23 -6.45 -13.24 2.15
CA GLU A 23 -7.48 -12.24 2.46
C GLU A 23 -6.87 -10.83 2.60
N SER A 24 -5.54 -10.73 2.58
CA SER A 24 -4.81 -9.47 2.71
C SER A 24 -4.28 -8.93 1.38
N LEU A 25 -4.34 -7.62 1.20
CA LEU A 25 -3.60 -6.88 0.18
C LEU A 25 -2.56 -5.99 0.87
N PRO A 26 -1.30 -5.96 0.41
CA PRO A 26 -0.30 -5.10 1.02
C PRO A 26 -0.56 -3.63 0.66
N LEU A 27 -0.22 -2.71 1.57
CA LEU A 27 -0.44 -1.27 1.39
C LEU A 27 0.14 -0.71 0.07
N ILE A 28 1.30 -1.18 -0.37
CA ILE A 28 1.91 -0.78 -1.65
C ILE A 28 1.00 -1.06 -2.86
N LEU A 29 0.22 -2.15 -2.83
CA LEU A 29 -0.73 -2.49 -3.90
C LEU A 29 -1.99 -1.62 -3.82
N ILE A 30 -2.40 -1.22 -2.62
CA ILE A 30 -3.56 -0.34 -2.41
C ILE A 30 -3.22 1.07 -2.92
N LEU A 31 -2.07 1.62 -2.53
CA LEU A 31 -1.59 2.94 -2.96
C LEU A 31 -1.41 3.02 -4.48
N ARG A 32 -0.91 1.95 -5.12
CA ARG A 32 -0.65 1.91 -6.57
C ARG A 32 -1.89 1.57 -7.41
N ASN A 33 -2.60 0.49 -7.07
CA ASN A 33 -3.63 -0.08 -7.97
C ASN A 33 -5.05 0.36 -7.63
N ARG A 34 -5.32 0.78 -6.38
CA ARG A 34 -6.66 1.23 -5.95
C ARG A 34 -6.74 2.75 -5.92
N LEU A 35 -5.84 3.38 -5.18
CA LEU A 35 -5.88 4.82 -4.92
C LEU A 35 -5.09 5.65 -5.95
N LYS A 36 -4.16 5.02 -6.68
CA LYS A 36 -3.29 5.67 -7.70
C LYS A 36 -2.53 6.91 -7.17
N TYR A 37 -2.17 6.91 -5.88
CA TYR A 37 -1.33 7.97 -5.29
C TYR A 37 0.15 7.84 -5.69
N ALA A 38 0.56 6.69 -6.19
CA ALA A 38 1.92 6.41 -6.65
C ALA A 38 1.89 5.64 -7.97
N LEU A 39 2.73 6.02 -8.93
CA LEU A 39 2.96 5.25 -10.15
C LEU A 39 3.97 4.12 -9.89
N THR A 40 5.00 4.40 -9.08
CA THR A 40 6.10 3.48 -8.82
C THR A 40 6.06 2.91 -7.39
N GLY A 41 6.64 1.73 -7.20
CA GLY A 41 6.77 1.14 -5.85
C GLY A 41 7.68 1.95 -4.92
N LYS A 42 8.57 2.80 -5.47
CA LYS A 42 9.44 3.68 -4.70
C LYS A 42 8.66 4.84 -4.09
N GLU A 43 7.80 5.49 -4.87
CA GLU A 43 6.88 6.53 -4.39
C GLU A 43 5.94 5.99 -3.31
N ALA A 44 5.33 4.82 -3.54
CA ALA A 44 4.46 4.20 -2.55
C ALA A 44 5.22 3.93 -1.23
N LYS A 45 6.49 3.53 -1.30
CA LYS A 45 7.34 3.35 -0.12
C LYS A 45 7.66 4.68 0.58
N ALA A 46 7.91 5.75 -0.18
CA ALA A 46 8.14 7.09 0.37
C ALA A 46 6.91 7.59 1.15
N ILE A 47 5.72 7.44 0.58
CA ILE A 47 4.45 7.81 1.23
C ILE A 47 4.22 7.05 2.54
N CYS A 48 4.56 5.75 2.58
CA CYS A 48 4.53 4.96 3.81
C CYS A 48 5.54 5.47 4.85
N ILE A 49 6.76 5.83 4.45
CA ILE A 49 7.81 6.34 5.36
C ILE A 49 7.42 7.70 5.95
N GLU A 50 6.78 8.56 5.16
CA GLU A 50 6.29 9.87 5.58
C GLU A 50 5.14 9.81 6.58
N LYS A 51 4.68 8.61 6.99
CA LYS A 51 3.61 8.39 7.97
C LYS A 51 2.25 8.97 7.56
N ASN A 52 2.07 9.19 6.26
CA ASN A 52 0.85 9.73 5.68
C ASN A 52 -0.29 8.70 5.54
N VAL A 53 -0.05 7.44 5.91
CA VAL A 53 -1.00 6.34 5.79
C VAL A 53 -1.40 5.83 7.17
N LEU A 54 -2.68 5.94 7.47
CA LEU A 54 -3.33 5.40 8.66
C LEU A 54 -4.19 4.20 8.24
N VAL A 55 -4.03 3.09 8.96
CA VAL A 55 -4.89 1.92 8.84
C VAL A 55 -5.61 1.76 10.17
N ASP A 56 -6.93 1.85 10.15
CA ASP A 56 -7.79 1.82 11.34
C ASP A 56 -7.35 2.82 12.43
N GLY A 57 -7.03 4.05 12.01
CA GLY A 57 -6.58 5.12 12.89
C GLY A 57 -5.16 4.97 13.45
N LYS A 58 -4.40 3.95 13.04
CA LYS A 58 -2.99 3.76 13.41
C LYS A 58 -2.07 4.05 12.23
N VAL A 59 -1.10 4.92 12.46
CA VAL A 59 -0.05 5.21 11.47
C VAL A 59 0.77 3.95 11.20
N ARG A 60 0.85 3.54 9.94
CA ARG A 60 1.66 2.39 9.50
C ARG A 60 2.71 2.84 8.49
N THR A 61 3.97 2.57 8.82
CA THR A 61 5.11 2.88 7.95
C THR A 61 5.54 1.71 7.07
N ASP A 62 5.00 0.51 7.33
CA ASP A 62 5.40 -0.70 6.63
C ASP A 62 4.70 -0.79 5.26
N PRO A 63 5.44 -0.74 4.13
CA PRO A 63 4.84 -0.76 2.79
C PRO A 63 4.17 -2.10 2.45
N ASN A 64 4.59 -3.18 3.11
CA ASN A 64 4.04 -4.51 2.94
C ASN A 64 3.02 -4.89 4.02
N PHE A 65 2.57 -3.93 4.85
CA PHE A 65 1.58 -4.21 5.88
C PHE A 65 0.34 -4.85 5.25
N PRO A 66 -0.13 -6.01 5.75
CA PRO A 66 -1.32 -6.66 5.23
C PRO A 66 -2.55 -5.88 5.68
N ALA A 67 -3.17 -5.15 4.76
CA ALA A 67 -4.51 -4.60 4.97
C ALA A 67 -5.54 -5.64 4.51
N GLY A 68 -6.49 -5.93 5.38
CA GLY A 68 -7.54 -6.91 5.17
C GLY A 68 -8.76 -6.35 4.44
N PHE A 69 -9.71 -7.25 4.21
CA PHE A 69 -11.06 -6.86 3.85
C PHE A 69 -11.72 -6.19 5.06
N MET A 70 -12.36 -5.02 4.83
CA MET A 70 -12.99 -4.13 5.83
C MET A 70 -12.06 -3.14 6.58
N ASP A 71 -10.77 -3.12 6.28
CA ASP A 71 -9.85 -2.13 6.87
C ASP A 71 -10.12 -0.73 6.28
N VAL A 72 -10.13 0.28 7.16
CA VAL A 72 -10.25 1.68 6.74
C VAL A 72 -8.85 2.25 6.56
N VAL A 73 -8.52 2.56 5.30
CA VAL A 73 -7.25 3.23 4.96
C VAL A 73 -7.52 4.72 4.80
N GLU A 74 -7.01 5.50 5.74
CA GLU A 74 -7.01 6.95 5.69
C GLU A 74 -5.64 7.44 5.22
N VAL A 75 -5.65 8.32 4.22
CA VAL A 75 -4.44 8.97 3.73
C VAL A 75 -4.53 10.44 4.10
N SER A 76 -3.69 10.89 5.04
CA SER A 76 -3.68 12.27 5.53
C SER A 76 -2.91 13.23 4.62
N ALA A 77 -2.40 12.74 3.47
CA ALA A 77 -1.76 13.58 2.46
C ALA A 77 -2.81 14.29 1.61
N THR A 78 -3.45 15.31 2.19
CA THR A 78 -4.21 16.29 1.43
C THR A 78 -3.22 17.26 0.77
N LEU A 79 -3.20 17.19 -0.57
CA LEU A 79 -2.75 18.20 -1.54
C LEU A 79 -1.24 18.37 -1.80
N THR A 80 -0.91 18.21 -3.09
CA THR A 80 0.25 18.73 -3.82
C THR A 80 1.62 18.14 -3.47
N GLN A 81 2.23 17.43 -4.42
CA GLN A 81 3.51 17.81 -5.06
C GLN A 81 3.56 17.21 -6.48
N LEU A 82 2.72 17.78 -7.37
CA LEU A 82 3.11 17.93 -8.76
C LEU A 82 3.90 19.23 -8.80
N THR A 83 5.21 19.15 -8.63
CA THR A 83 6.17 20.16 -9.06
C THR A 83 7.44 19.44 -9.48
#